data_AF-A0A972DE97-F1
#
_entry.id   AF-A0A972DE97-F1
#
_cell.length_a   1.000
_cell.length_b   1.000
_cell.length_c   1.000
_cell.angle_alpha   90.00
_cell.angle_beta   90.00
_cell.angle_gamma   90.00
#
_symmetry.space_group_name_H-M   'P 1'
#
loop_
_entity.id
_entity.type
_entity.pdbx_description
1 polymer ?
#
loop_
_entity_poly.entity_id
_entity_poly.type
_entity_poly.pdbx_seq_one_letter_code
_entity_poly.pdbx_strand_id
1 'polypeptide(L)'
;MPPASEYTSGIQPVGSAPVRERRGSVTVSLEAAALLSSKLAAPADVRGAAQLLERSLHVPARASILLVVSTEEETGLGAAILSAANELQIHPLVYLVDPREPLNAAFLKRLSLQVEEVAACIAIQAATPFAPALVECLAAHASAVFLEVPSDAVARQALRADLEELHRLGVNLVRRASSTSAVEFLSGLDAVLTVELHEGRAPVHHGGEPAAGKPLRLPAGQLVFECLGADGTLSVDGGIWLEGGAVLGRGSSTKLHVASGFVENVTGSNADEVNEALRKDPSLRRVSGLGFGTNTSLVAGVGVRELDLCMPGAYVLLGAWTDPRTMVAAVPRRPGVRAGSETWMGRGRWARELL
;
A
#
# COMPACT_ATOMS: atom_id res chain seq x y z
N MET A 1 -16.88 39.50 -79.70
CA MET A 1 -15.43 39.82 -79.76
C MET A 1 -15.28 41.27 -79.36
N PRO A 2 -14.43 41.67 -78.40
CA PRO A 2 -13.04 41.21 -78.17
C PRO A 2 -12.84 40.66 -76.71
N PRO A 3 -11.64 40.61 -76.06
CA PRO A 3 -11.08 39.36 -75.52
C PRO A 3 -10.82 39.35 -73.99
N ALA A 4 -10.26 38.23 -73.53
CA ALA A 4 -10.02 37.79 -72.16
C ALA A 4 -9.06 38.66 -71.31
N SER A 5 -9.30 38.67 -70.00
CA SER A 5 -8.27 38.85 -68.97
C SER A 5 -8.49 37.82 -67.85
N GLU A 6 -7.46 37.01 -67.60
CA GLU A 6 -7.38 36.06 -66.49
C GLU A 6 -7.41 36.77 -65.13
N TYR A 7 -8.27 36.30 -64.23
CA TYR A 7 -8.09 36.47 -62.78
C TYR A 7 -8.38 35.14 -62.10
N THR A 8 -7.30 34.44 -61.77
CA THR A 8 -7.25 33.31 -60.85
C THR A 8 -7.50 33.84 -59.44
N SER A 9 -8.70 33.63 -58.87
CA SER A 9 -8.92 33.74 -57.42
C SER A 9 -8.86 32.35 -56.81
N GLY A 10 -7.73 32.05 -56.17
CA GLY A 10 -7.54 30.83 -55.40
C GLY A 10 -8.51 30.78 -54.22
N ILE A 11 -9.40 29.79 -54.24
CA ILE A 11 -10.07 29.32 -53.03
C ILE A 11 -9.01 28.52 -52.28
N GLN A 12 -8.38 29.14 -51.27
CA GLN A 12 -7.61 28.37 -50.30
C GLN A 12 -8.58 27.58 -49.42
N PRO A 13 -8.37 26.26 -49.24
CA PRO A 13 -9.16 25.49 -48.29
C PRO A 13 -8.93 26.04 -46.88
N VAL A 14 -10.02 26.28 -46.17
CA VAL A 14 -10.04 26.68 -44.76
C VAL A 14 -9.17 25.70 -43.98
N GLY A 15 -8.01 26.19 -43.56
CA GLY A 15 -7.06 25.43 -42.77
C GLY A 15 -7.77 24.87 -41.53
N SER A 16 -7.68 23.56 -41.38
CA SER A 16 -7.92 22.86 -40.12
C SER A 16 -7.23 23.65 -39.00
N ALA A 17 -8.01 24.17 -38.07
CA ALA A 17 -7.49 24.83 -36.88
C ALA A 17 -6.43 23.90 -36.24
N PRO A 18 -5.28 24.43 -35.80
CA PRO A 18 -4.29 23.60 -35.14
C PRO A 18 -4.94 22.95 -33.93
N VAL A 19 -4.97 21.62 -33.90
CA VAL A 19 -5.25 20.85 -32.71
C VAL A 19 -4.28 21.36 -31.66
N ARG A 20 -4.80 22.08 -30.68
CA ARG A 20 -4.01 22.63 -29.58
C ARG A 20 -3.43 21.44 -28.82
N GLU A 21 -2.17 21.09 -29.11
CA GLU A 21 -1.43 20.08 -28.34
C GLU A 21 -1.53 20.46 -26.86
N ARG A 22 -2.32 19.67 -26.12
CA ARG A 22 -2.40 19.82 -24.67
C ARG A 22 -1.08 19.32 -24.09
N ARG A 23 -0.20 20.25 -23.74
CA ARG A 23 0.90 20.01 -22.80
C ARG A 23 0.34 19.82 -21.39
N GLY A 24 -0.23 18.66 -21.11
CA GLY A 24 -0.64 18.29 -19.77
C GLY A 24 -0.67 16.78 -19.57
N SER A 25 0.03 16.32 -18.54
CA SER A 25 0.17 14.94 -18.02
C SER A 25 -1.10 14.17 -17.67
N VAL A 26 -2.27 14.68 -18.04
CA VAL A 26 -3.57 14.18 -17.58
C VAL A 26 -4.52 13.96 -18.75
N THR A 27 -4.84 12.70 -19.01
CA THR A 27 -5.92 12.30 -19.94
C THR A 27 -7.25 12.25 -19.17
N VAL A 28 -8.30 12.89 -19.69
CA VAL A 28 -9.58 13.12 -18.99
C VAL A 28 -10.61 12.03 -19.34
N SER A 29 -11.60 11.85 -18.44
CA SER A 29 -12.56 10.74 -18.31
C SER A 29 -12.95 9.92 -19.53
N LEU A 30 -13.34 10.52 -20.67
CA LEU A 30 -13.79 9.75 -21.83
C LEU A 30 -12.64 9.02 -22.54
N GLU A 31 -11.54 9.73 -22.79
CA GLU A 31 -10.35 9.13 -23.41
C GLU A 31 -9.67 8.14 -22.46
N ALA A 32 -9.61 8.48 -21.17
CA ALA A 32 -9.06 7.63 -20.13
C ALA A 32 -9.86 6.33 -19.98
N ALA A 33 -11.20 6.41 -19.91
CA ALA A 33 -12.06 5.24 -19.83
C ALA A 33 -11.99 4.37 -21.10
N ALA A 34 -11.93 4.98 -22.28
CA ALA A 34 -11.76 4.25 -23.54
C ALA A 34 -10.45 3.46 -23.57
N LEU A 35 -9.35 4.09 -23.13
CA LEU A 35 -8.04 3.43 -23.05
C LEU A 35 -8.07 2.25 -22.06
N LEU A 36 -8.60 2.44 -20.85
CA LEU A 36 -8.74 1.34 -19.89
C LEU A 36 -9.64 0.22 -20.41
N SER A 37 -10.74 0.55 -21.10
CA SER A 37 -11.67 -0.44 -21.66
C SER A 37 -11.05 -1.29 -22.78
N SER A 38 -10.00 -0.80 -23.44
CA SER A 38 -9.24 -1.57 -24.44
C SER A 38 -8.27 -2.58 -23.83
N LYS A 39 -7.96 -2.48 -22.54
CA LYS A 39 -7.07 -3.42 -21.85
C LYS A 39 -7.84 -4.67 -21.43
N LEU A 40 -7.16 -5.83 -21.45
CA LEU A 40 -7.74 -7.08 -20.97
C LEU A 40 -7.64 -7.14 -19.44
N ALA A 41 -8.78 -7.14 -18.75
CA ALA A 41 -8.85 -7.35 -17.31
C ALA A 41 -8.93 -8.85 -16.97
N ALA A 42 -8.16 -9.30 -15.98
CA ALA A 42 -8.26 -10.67 -15.53
C ALA A 42 -9.60 -10.90 -14.77
N PRO A 43 -10.34 -11.99 -15.02
CA PRO A 43 -11.63 -12.23 -14.36
C PRO A 43 -11.55 -12.31 -12.82
N ALA A 44 -10.41 -12.73 -12.28
CA ALA A 44 -10.20 -12.74 -10.84
C ALA A 44 -10.14 -11.32 -10.26
N ASP A 45 -9.52 -10.39 -10.98
CA ASP A 45 -9.33 -9.02 -10.52
C ASP A 45 -10.61 -8.20 -10.71
N VAL A 46 -11.43 -8.49 -11.73
CA VAL A 46 -12.79 -7.93 -11.88
C VAL A 46 -13.66 -8.32 -10.70
N ARG A 47 -13.63 -9.60 -10.28
CA ARG A 47 -14.37 -10.07 -9.09
C ARG A 47 -13.88 -9.39 -7.81
N GLY A 48 -12.57 -9.27 -7.63
CA GLY A 48 -11.99 -8.57 -6.48
C GLY A 48 -12.37 -7.08 -6.46
N ALA A 49 -12.36 -6.41 -7.61
CA ALA A 49 -12.81 -5.03 -7.74
C ALA A 49 -14.30 -4.87 -7.41
N ALA A 50 -15.15 -5.79 -7.86
CA ALA A 50 -16.58 -5.78 -7.52
C ALA A 50 -16.80 -5.93 -6.01
N GLN A 51 -16.07 -6.85 -5.36
CA GLN A 51 -16.11 -7.02 -3.90
C GLN A 51 -15.64 -5.76 -3.17
N LEU A 52 -14.55 -5.13 -3.60
CA LEU A 52 -14.07 -3.87 -3.03
C LEU A 52 -15.14 -2.78 -3.11
N LEU A 53 -15.74 -2.58 -4.28
CA LEU A 53 -16.74 -1.53 -4.52
C LEU A 53 -18.03 -1.78 -3.70
N GLU A 54 -18.58 -2.98 -3.76
CA GLU A 54 -19.88 -3.30 -3.15
C GLU A 54 -19.78 -3.55 -1.64
N ARG A 55 -18.82 -4.37 -1.22
CA ARG A 55 -18.75 -4.88 0.16
C ARG A 55 -17.87 -4.05 1.07
N SER A 56 -16.74 -3.55 0.58
CA SER A 56 -15.79 -2.83 1.43
C SER A 56 -15.99 -1.32 1.41
N LEU A 57 -16.40 -0.77 0.27
CA LEU A 57 -16.67 0.67 0.12
C LEU A 57 -18.16 1.02 0.13
N HIS A 58 -19.04 0.01 0.07
CA HIS A 58 -20.49 0.18 0.08
C HIS A 58 -20.98 1.18 -0.98
N VAL A 59 -20.36 1.19 -2.17
CA VAL A 59 -20.70 2.13 -3.23
C VAL A 59 -22.10 1.78 -3.78
N PRO A 60 -23.07 2.70 -3.70
CA PRO A 60 -24.41 2.43 -4.21
C PRO A 60 -24.43 2.32 -5.74
N ALA A 61 -25.35 1.51 -6.27
CA ALA A 61 -25.64 1.53 -7.71
C ALA A 61 -26.03 2.96 -8.15
N ARG A 62 -25.62 3.35 -9.36
CA ARG A 62 -25.79 4.68 -9.96
C ARG A 62 -25.04 5.82 -9.26
N ALA A 63 -24.27 5.54 -8.21
CA ALA A 63 -23.35 6.52 -7.66
C ALA A 63 -22.15 6.72 -8.58
N SER A 64 -21.44 7.84 -8.40
CA SER A 64 -20.18 8.09 -9.10
C SER A 64 -18.99 7.70 -8.23
N ILE A 65 -17.92 7.21 -8.85
CA ILE A 65 -16.62 7.02 -8.19
C ILE A 65 -15.54 7.79 -8.95
N LEU A 66 -14.48 8.17 -8.26
CA LEU A 66 -13.28 8.72 -8.87
C LEU A 66 -12.22 7.62 -9.00
N LEU A 67 -11.75 7.35 -10.22
CA LEU A 67 -10.71 6.36 -10.51
C LEU A 67 -9.49 7.06 -11.11
N VAL A 68 -8.40 7.16 -10.35
CA VAL A 68 -7.13 7.74 -10.79
C VAL A 68 -6.12 6.63 -11.01
N VAL A 69 -5.56 6.51 -12.21
CA VAL A 69 -4.64 5.42 -12.56
C VAL A 69 -3.35 6.01 -13.08
N SER A 70 -2.21 5.50 -12.59
CA SER A 70 -0.90 5.86 -13.11
C SER A 70 -0.79 5.45 -14.57
N THR A 71 -0.21 6.29 -15.42
CA THR A 71 0.10 5.91 -16.81
C THR A 71 1.11 4.76 -16.90
N GLU A 72 1.90 4.53 -15.84
CA GLU A 72 2.84 3.41 -15.72
C GLU A 72 2.16 2.08 -15.35
N GLU A 73 0.86 2.09 -15.03
CA GLU A 73 0.13 0.87 -14.68
C GLU A 73 -0.16 0.04 -15.95
N GLU A 74 0.47 -1.13 -16.06
CA GLU A 74 0.29 -2.04 -17.19
C GLU A 74 -0.49 -3.31 -16.84
N THR A 75 -0.75 -3.55 -15.55
CA THR A 75 -1.29 -4.82 -15.03
C THR A 75 -2.78 -5.04 -15.30
N GLY A 76 -3.49 -4.02 -15.78
CA GLY A 76 -4.91 -4.10 -16.12
C GLY A 76 -5.84 -3.95 -14.92
N LEU A 77 -5.33 -3.54 -13.75
CA LEU A 77 -6.16 -3.32 -12.56
C LEU A 77 -7.13 -2.16 -12.75
N GLY A 78 -6.71 -1.09 -13.43
CA GLY A 78 -7.61 0.01 -13.78
C GLY A 78 -8.78 -0.45 -14.66
N ALA A 79 -8.50 -1.35 -15.60
CA ALA A 79 -9.53 -1.96 -16.46
C ALA A 79 -10.45 -2.88 -15.66
N ALA A 80 -9.91 -3.63 -14.69
CA ALA A 80 -10.71 -4.48 -13.81
C ALA A 80 -11.70 -3.69 -12.96
N ILE A 81 -11.26 -2.58 -12.37
CA ILE A 81 -12.13 -1.68 -11.58
C ILE A 81 -13.18 -1.02 -12.47
N LEU A 82 -12.80 -0.57 -13.67
CA LEU A 82 -13.73 -0.01 -14.64
C LEU A 82 -14.81 -1.02 -15.07
N SER A 83 -14.42 -2.28 -15.36
CA SER A 83 -15.35 -3.35 -15.72
C SER A 83 -16.34 -3.64 -14.58
N ALA A 84 -15.83 -3.81 -13.35
CA ALA A 84 -16.66 -4.06 -12.19
C ALA A 84 -17.64 -2.91 -11.89
N ALA A 85 -17.18 -1.65 -12.00
CA ALA A 85 -18.05 -0.49 -11.84
C ALA A 85 -19.20 -0.50 -12.86
N ASN A 86 -18.92 -0.80 -14.13
CA ASN A 86 -19.94 -0.87 -15.17
C ASN A 86 -20.96 -2.00 -14.91
N GLU A 87 -20.50 -3.18 -14.49
CA GLU A 87 -21.36 -4.31 -14.12
C GLU A 87 -22.30 -3.97 -12.94
N LEU A 88 -21.80 -3.19 -11.98
CA LEU A 88 -22.54 -2.71 -10.80
C LEU A 88 -23.35 -1.43 -11.05
N GLN A 89 -23.40 -0.94 -12.30
CA GLN A 89 -24.07 0.32 -12.68
C GLN A 89 -23.55 1.55 -11.93
N ILE A 90 -22.27 1.56 -11.56
CA ILE A 90 -21.56 2.71 -10.96
C ILE A 90 -20.98 3.57 -12.08
N HIS A 91 -20.91 4.89 -11.88
CA HIS A 91 -20.41 5.85 -12.86
C HIS A 91 -18.95 6.28 -12.57
N PRO A 92 -17.94 5.68 -13.22
CA PRO A 92 -16.54 6.04 -12.95
C PRO A 92 -16.13 7.32 -13.68
N LEU A 93 -15.59 8.27 -12.91
CA LEU A 93 -14.83 9.41 -13.40
C LEU A 93 -13.35 9.01 -13.45
N VAL A 94 -12.83 8.75 -14.65
CA VAL A 94 -11.48 8.20 -14.83
C VAL A 94 -10.44 9.30 -15.11
N TYR A 95 -9.27 9.20 -14.49
CA TYR A 95 -8.10 10.02 -14.79
C TYR A 95 -6.88 9.14 -14.98
N LEU A 96 -6.15 9.37 -16.07
CA LEU A 96 -4.79 8.84 -16.21
C LEU A 96 -3.82 9.95 -15.83
N VAL A 97 -2.88 9.67 -14.94
CA VAL A 97 -1.92 10.64 -14.43
C VAL A 97 -0.51 10.08 -14.58
N ASP A 98 0.36 10.82 -15.24
CA ASP A 98 1.79 10.53 -15.21
C ASP A 98 2.40 11.01 -13.88
N PRO A 99 2.91 10.11 -13.02
CA PRO A 99 3.47 10.48 -11.73
C PRO A 99 4.78 11.29 -11.83
N ARG A 100 5.45 11.30 -12.99
CA ARG A 100 6.72 12.01 -13.22
C ARG A 100 6.54 13.46 -13.61
N GLU A 101 5.35 13.82 -14.08
CA GLU A 101 5.06 15.18 -14.52
C GLU A 101 4.45 16.02 -13.39
N PRO A 102 4.80 17.31 -13.30
CA PRO A 102 4.27 18.18 -12.27
C PRO A 102 2.76 18.37 -12.42
N LEU A 103 2.04 18.34 -11.30
CA LEU A 103 0.60 18.54 -11.28
C LEU A 103 0.26 20.03 -11.41
N ASN A 104 -0.71 20.33 -12.26
CA ASN A 104 -1.26 21.67 -12.41
C ASN A 104 -2.22 22.00 -11.25
N ALA A 105 -2.06 23.16 -10.61
CA ALA A 105 -2.95 23.64 -9.54
C ALA A 105 -4.44 23.69 -9.96
N ALA A 106 -4.73 24.04 -11.22
CA ALA A 106 -6.10 24.03 -11.74
C ALA A 106 -6.69 22.61 -11.85
N PHE A 107 -5.85 21.60 -12.08
CA PHE A 107 -6.28 20.20 -12.04
C PHE A 107 -6.62 19.78 -10.62
N LEU A 108 -5.74 20.03 -9.65
CA LEU A 108 -5.98 19.70 -8.24
C LEU A 108 -7.25 20.37 -7.70
N LYS A 109 -7.50 21.63 -8.04
CA LYS A 109 -8.73 22.35 -7.66
C LYS A 109 -10.00 21.73 -8.24
N ARG A 110 -9.96 21.19 -9.46
CA ARG A 110 -11.12 20.48 -10.04
C ARG A 110 -11.30 19.11 -9.40
N LEU A 111 -10.20 18.41 -9.16
CA LEU A 111 -10.22 17.10 -8.54
C LEU A 111 -10.79 17.18 -7.12
N SER A 112 -10.44 18.22 -6.34
CA SER A 112 -10.97 18.40 -4.99
C SER A 112 -12.50 18.58 -4.98
N LEU A 113 -13.05 19.32 -5.95
CA LEU A 113 -14.51 19.45 -6.08
C LEU A 113 -15.18 18.10 -6.40
N GLN A 114 -14.56 17.30 -7.27
CA GLN A 114 -15.09 15.97 -7.61
C GLN A 114 -14.99 14.99 -6.44
N VAL A 115 -13.90 15.07 -5.67
CA VAL A 115 -13.71 14.26 -4.46
C VAL A 115 -14.90 14.44 -3.50
N GLU A 116 -15.44 15.65 -3.37
CA GLU A 116 -16.61 15.93 -2.51
C GLU A 116 -17.94 15.38 -3.07
N GLU A 117 -18.02 15.08 -4.37
CA GLU A 117 -19.26 14.71 -5.07
C GLU A 117 -19.38 13.19 -5.34
N VAL A 118 -18.31 12.42 -5.16
CA VAL A 118 -18.29 10.97 -5.43
C VAL A 118 -18.55 10.14 -4.18
N ALA A 119 -18.95 8.88 -4.37
CA ALA A 119 -19.14 7.93 -3.28
C ALA A 119 -17.81 7.30 -2.80
N ALA A 120 -16.79 7.26 -3.65
CA ALA A 120 -15.48 6.73 -3.31
C ALA A 120 -14.38 7.26 -4.24
N CYS A 121 -13.15 7.27 -3.73
CA CYS A 121 -11.95 7.62 -4.48
C CYS A 121 -11.01 6.41 -4.52
N ILE A 122 -10.59 6.02 -5.71
CA ILE A 122 -9.66 4.91 -5.90
C ILE A 122 -8.47 5.42 -6.71
N ALA A 123 -7.27 5.26 -6.18
CA ALA A 123 -6.04 5.54 -6.92
C ALA A 123 -5.22 4.26 -7.10
N ILE A 124 -4.66 4.06 -8.28
CA ILE A 124 -3.74 2.97 -8.58
C ILE A 124 -2.40 3.59 -8.95
N GLN A 125 -1.41 3.39 -8.08
CA GLN A 125 -0.04 3.80 -8.33
C GLN A 125 0.83 2.59 -8.65
N ALA A 126 1.76 2.77 -9.58
CA ALA A 126 2.73 1.74 -9.98
C ALA A 126 4.00 1.86 -9.10
N ALA A 127 5.17 1.64 -9.67
CA ALA A 127 6.45 1.80 -8.97
C ALA A 127 6.74 3.26 -8.58
N THR A 128 6.39 4.22 -9.44
CA THR A 128 6.54 5.65 -9.12
C THR A 128 5.33 6.13 -8.32
N PRO A 129 5.51 6.65 -7.10
CA PRO A 129 4.40 7.14 -6.29
C PRO A 129 3.80 8.42 -6.88
N PHE A 130 2.51 8.63 -6.65
CA PHE A 130 1.89 9.91 -6.98
C PHE A 130 2.46 11.06 -6.15
N ALA A 131 2.44 12.27 -6.72
CA ALA A 131 2.86 13.46 -6.00
C ALA A 131 2.02 13.68 -4.71
N PRO A 132 2.62 14.12 -3.59
CA PRO A 132 1.94 14.24 -2.30
C PRO A 132 0.62 15.03 -2.35
N ALA A 133 0.58 16.12 -3.12
CA ALA A 133 -0.63 16.94 -3.24
C ALA A 133 -1.83 16.20 -3.87
N LEU A 134 -1.59 15.22 -4.76
CA LEU A 134 -2.65 14.37 -5.31
C LEU A 134 -3.11 13.34 -4.28
N VAL A 135 -2.16 12.72 -3.58
CA VAL A 135 -2.43 11.77 -2.49
C VAL A 135 -3.26 12.43 -1.41
N GLU A 136 -2.88 13.62 -0.95
CA GLU A 136 -3.61 14.41 0.05
C GLU A 136 -5.02 14.78 -0.42
N CYS A 137 -5.16 15.24 -1.67
CA CYS A 137 -6.46 15.58 -2.25
C CYS A 137 -7.42 14.39 -2.28
N LEU A 138 -6.96 13.22 -2.72
CA LEU A 138 -7.78 12.01 -2.78
C LEU A 138 -8.06 11.44 -1.37
N ALA A 139 -7.06 11.45 -0.49
CA ALA A 139 -7.16 10.94 0.87
C ALA A 139 -8.09 11.78 1.77
N ALA A 140 -8.44 13.01 1.37
CA ALA A 140 -9.44 13.82 2.06
C ALA A 140 -10.83 13.14 2.07
N HIS A 141 -11.10 12.25 1.11
CA HIS A 141 -12.34 11.47 1.07
C HIS A 141 -12.35 10.36 2.14
N ALA A 142 -13.50 10.15 2.79
CA ALA A 142 -13.64 9.11 3.80
C ALA A 142 -13.48 7.70 3.22
N SER A 143 -13.98 7.46 2.01
CA SER A 143 -13.88 6.19 1.29
C SER A 143 -12.76 6.22 0.25
N ALA A 144 -11.55 6.60 0.64
CA ALA A 144 -10.37 6.62 -0.23
C ALA A 144 -9.59 5.30 -0.17
N VAL A 145 -9.24 4.75 -1.34
CA VAL A 145 -8.44 3.54 -1.48
C VAL A 145 -7.24 3.79 -2.40
N PHE A 146 -6.05 3.38 -1.96
CA PHE A 146 -4.84 3.40 -2.77
C PHE A 146 -4.31 1.99 -3.00
N LEU A 147 -4.28 1.58 -4.27
CA LEU A 147 -3.63 0.35 -4.72
C LEU A 147 -2.17 0.70 -5.05
N GLU A 148 -1.25 0.17 -4.26
CA GLU A 148 0.18 0.35 -4.37
C GLU A 148 0.79 -0.87 -5.05
N VAL A 149 1.10 -0.73 -6.33
CA VAL A 149 1.37 -1.87 -7.21
C VAL A 149 2.76 -1.77 -7.83
N PRO A 150 3.84 -1.89 -7.04
CA PRO A 150 5.20 -1.75 -7.56
C PRO A 150 5.64 -2.90 -8.46
N SER A 151 4.86 -3.99 -8.53
CA SER A 151 5.12 -5.14 -9.42
C SER A 151 3.86 -5.94 -9.73
N ASP A 152 3.91 -6.73 -10.79
CA ASP A 152 2.84 -7.67 -11.16
C ASP A 152 2.51 -8.69 -10.05
N ALA A 153 3.50 -9.07 -9.24
CA ALA A 153 3.30 -9.99 -8.14
C ALA A 153 2.36 -9.40 -7.08
N VAL A 154 2.53 -8.10 -6.78
CA VAL A 154 1.63 -7.36 -5.90
C VAL A 154 0.28 -7.14 -6.57
N ALA A 155 0.27 -6.81 -7.86
CA ALA A 155 -0.97 -6.59 -8.63
C ALA A 155 -1.93 -7.77 -8.53
N ARG A 156 -1.38 -8.98 -8.71
CA ARG A 156 -2.12 -10.25 -8.62
C ARG A 156 -2.73 -10.51 -7.24
N GLN A 157 -2.37 -9.78 -6.19
CA GLN A 157 -2.89 -9.99 -4.84
C GLN A 157 -3.61 -8.77 -4.27
N ALA A 158 -3.44 -7.58 -4.85
CA ALA A 158 -3.95 -6.32 -4.33
C ALA A 158 -5.47 -6.33 -4.08
N LEU A 159 -6.24 -6.99 -4.97
CA LEU A 159 -7.71 -7.08 -4.91
C LEU A 159 -8.23 -8.43 -4.41
N ARG A 160 -7.36 -9.31 -3.87
CA ARG A 160 -7.75 -10.68 -3.49
C ARG A 160 -7.94 -10.90 -2.00
N ALA A 161 -7.59 -9.92 -1.18
CA ALA A 161 -7.70 -10.01 0.26
C ALA A 161 -9.17 -9.92 0.71
N ASP A 162 -9.55 -10.75 1.69
CA ASP A 162 -10.82 -10.59 2.40
C ASP A 162 -10.68 -9.48 3.44
N LEU A 163 -11.03 -8.25 3.05
CA LEU A 163 -10.85 -7.06 3.89
C LEU A 163 -11.68 -7.10 5.18
N GLU A 164 -12.82 -7.80 5.19
CA GLU A 164 -13.63 -7.96 6.40
C GLU A 164 -12.94 -8.88 7.41
N GLU A 165 -12.34 -9.98 6.94
CA GLU A 165 -11.52 -10.86 7.78
C GLU A 165 -10.28 -10.11 8.32
N LEU A 166 -9.59 -9.34 7.47
CA LEU A 166 -8.45 -8.53 7.88
C LEU A 166 -8.83 -7.54 8.97
N HIS A 167 -9.95 -6.83 8.78
CA HIS A 167 -10.43 -5.83 9.72
C HIS A 167 -10.76 -6.48 11.06
N ARG A 168 -11.48 -7.61 11.05
CA ARG A 168 -11.89 -8.34 12.26
C ARG A 168 -10.69 -8.83 13.05
N LEU A 169 -9.73 -9.47 12.40
CA LEU A 169 -8.49 -9.93 13.02
C LEU A 169 -7.71 -8.75 13.62
N GLY A 170 -7.60 -7.65 12.87
CA GLY A 170 -6.97 -6.43 13.36
C GLY A 170 -7.64 -5.88 14.62
N VAL A 171 -8.96 -5.71 14.61
CA VAL A 171 -9.75 -5.23 15.77
C VAL A 171 -9.58 -6.14 16.98
N ASN A 172 -9.61 -7.46 16.79
CA ASN A 172 -9.39 -8.43 17.86
C ASN A 172 -8.00 -8.29 18.48
N LEU A 173 -6.98 -8.13 17.64
CA LEU A 173 -5.60 -7.94 18.09
C LEU A 173 -5.40 -6.60 18.81
N VAL A 174 -5.96 -5.50 18.29
CA VAL A 174 -5.95 -4.19 18.97
C VAL A 174 -6.57 -4.30 20.36
N ARG A 175 -7.72 -4.97 20.49
CA ARG A 175 -8.41 -5.14 21.78
C ARG A 175 -7.56 -5.88 22.81
N ARG A 176 -6.79 -6.90 22.40
CA ARG A 176 -5.89 -7.62 23.32
C ARG A 176 -4.69 -6.76 23.70
N ALA A 177 -4.07 -6.15 22.70
CA ALA A 177 -2.90 -5.29 22.88
C ALA A 177 -3.19 -4.07 23.75
N SER A 178 -4.43 -3.52 23.74
CA SER A 178 -4.78 -2.35 24.56
C SER A 178 -4.70 -2.58 26.07
N SER A 179 -4.65 -3.84 26.51
CA SER A 179 -4.52 -4.24 27.92
C SER A 179 -3.17 -4.88 28.24
N THR A 180 -2.20 -4.80 27.32
CA THR A 180 -0.90 -5.47 27.42
C THR A 180 0.22 -4.45 27.40
N SER A 181 1.01 -4.40 28.49
CA SER A 181 2.18 -3.51 28.59
C SER A 181 3.40 -4.04 27.85
N ALA A 182 3.57 -5.36 27.78
CA ALA A 182 4.72 -5.99 27.16
C ALA A 182 4.36 -7.33 26.51
N VAL A 183 5.06 -7.66 25.43
CA VAL A 183 4.95 -8.95 24.73
C VAL A 183 6.31 -9.60 24.57
N GLU A 184 6.33 -10.93 24.64
CA GLU A 184 7.48 -11.74 24.29
C GLU A 184 7.42 -12.09 22.80
N PHE A 185 8.45 -11.67 22.08
CA PHE A 185 8.68 -12.01 20.69
C PHE A 185 9.70 -13.15 20.60
N LEU A 186 9.19 -14.34 20.32
CA LEU A 186 9.95 -15.57 20.15
C LEU A 186 10.41 -15.74 18.69
N SER A 187 11.71 -15.94 18.50
CA SER A 187 12.34 -16.11 17.18
C SER A 187 13.48 -17.12 17.25
N GLY A 188 13.72 -17.85 16.15
CA GLY A 188 14.81 -18.83 16.09
C GLY A 188 14.75 -19.90 17.20
N LEU A 189 15.91 -20.49 17.52
CA LEU A 189 15.98 -21.61 18.47
C LEU A 189 16.04 -21.19 19.95
N ASP A 190 16.47 -19.96 20.27
CA ASP A 190 16.60 -19.46 21.65
C ASP A 190 16.58 -17.92 21.73
N ALA A 191 16.02 -17.23 20.71
CA ALA A 191 16.02 -15.76 20.69
C ALA A 191 14.66 -15.22 21.15
N VAL A 192 14.68 -14.55 22.31
CA VAL A 192 13.53 -13.89 22.90
C VAL A 192 13.81 -12.40 22.99
N LEU A 193 12.94 -11.60 22.40
CA LEU A 193 12.93 -10.15 22.52
C LEU A 193 11.66 -9.76 23.29
N THR A 194 11.82 -9.07 24.41
CA THR A 194 10.69 -8.45 25.12
C THR A 194 10.46 -7.09 24.50
N VAL A 195 9.21 -6.78 24.15
CA VAL A 195 8.83 -5.51 23.53
C VAL A 195 7.76 -4.84 24.39
N GLU A 196 8.03 -3.62 24.83
CA GLU A 196 7.09 -2.80 25.59
C GLU A 196 6.21 -2.01 24.62
N LEU A 197 4.90 -2.17 24.77
CA LEU A 197 3.90 -1.52 23.92
C LEU A 197 3.39 -0.26 24.62
N HIS A 198 3.03 0.75 23.82
CA HIS A 198 2.42 1.95 24.36
C HIS A 198 0.96 1.68 24.72
N GLU A 199 0.66 1.56 26.03
CA GLU A 199 -0.72 1.41 26.51
C GLU A 199 -1.59 2.56 26.02
N GLY A 200 -2.82 2.24 25.59
CA GLY A 200 -3.83 3.20 25.16
C GLY A 200 -3.56 3.91 23.82
N ARG A 201 -2.39 3.74 23.20
CA ARG A 201 -2.10 4.33 21.88
C ARG A 201 -2.64 3.44 20.77
N ALA A 202 -3.47 4.01 19.91
CA ALA A 202 -4.02 3.27 18.78
C ALA A 202 -2.89 2.86 17.80
N PRO A 203 -2.86 1.59 17.35
CA PRO A 203 -1.90 1.16 16.33
C PRO A 203 -2.27 1.73 14.95
N VAL A 204 -1.30 1.66 14.04
CA VAL A 204 -1.55 1.89 12.61
C VAL A 204 -2.10 0.62 12.00
N HIS A 205 -3.33 0.67 11.48
CA HIS A 205 -4.04 -0.48 10.93
C HIS A 205 -4.27 -0.33 9.42
N HIS A 206 -3.41 -0.95 8.61
CA HIS A 206 -3.52 -0.99 7.15
C HIS A 206 -4.36 -2.19 6.66
N GLY A 207 -5.49 -2.43 7.31
CA GLY A 207 -6.52 -3.39 6.92
C GLY A 207 -7.88 -3.01 7.49
N GLY A 208 -8.00 -1.77 7.98
CA GLY A 208 -9.23 -1.24 8.56
C GLY A 208 -10.08 -0.49 7.55
N GLU A 209 -11.24 -0.04 8.02
CA GLU A 209 -12.11 0.83 7.24
C GLU A 209 -11.39 2.14 6.90
N PRO A 210 -11.49 2.61 5.65
CA PRO A 210 -10.93 3.91 5.28
C PRO A 210 -11.65 5.02 6.05
N ALA A 211 -10.92 6.10 6.32
CA ALA A 211 -11.46 7.33 6.89
C ALA A 211 -10.79 8.56 6.26
N ALA A 212 -11.37 9.74 6.46
CA ALA A 212 -10.79 10.98 5.93
C ALA A 212 -9.38 11.20 6.50
N GLY A 213 -8.41 11.42 5.61
CA GLY A 213 -6.98 11.49 5.92
C GLY A 213 -6.31 10.13 6.20
N LYS A 214 -7.05 9.02 6.15
CA LYS A 214 -6.58 7.65 6.43
C LYS A 214 -7.13 6.68 5.36
N PRO A 215 -6.60 6.75 4.13
CA PRO A 215 -7.06 5.88 3.04
C PRO A 215 -6.73 4.42 3.33
N LEU A 216 -7.57 3.51 2.85
CA LEU A 216 -7.25 2.09 2.80
C LEU A 216 -6.14 1.88 1.78
N ARG A 217 -5.02 1.28 2.20
CA ARG A 217 -3.90 0.98 1.30
C ARG A 217 -3.86 -0.51 0.99
N LEU A 218 -3.84 -0.84 -0.29
CA LEU A 218 -3.77 -2.19 -0.83
C LEU A 218 -2.38 -2.42 -1.46
N PRO A 219 -1.73 -3.59 -1.28
CA PRO A 219 -2.19 -4.74 -0.50
C PRO A 219 -2.34 -4.37 0.99
N ALA A 220 -3.42 -4.86 1.59
CA ALA A 220 -3.73 -4.66 2.99
C ALA A 220 -3.25 -5.83 3.86
N GLY A 221 -3.28 -5.60 5.16
CA GLY A 221 -3.02 -6.59 6.18
C GLY A 221 -1.77 -6.33 6.98
N GLN A 222 -1.49 -5.06 7.32
CA GLN A 222 -0.47 -4.73 8.32
C GLN A 222 -1.12 -4.07 9.53
N LEU A 223 -0.72 -4.49 10.72
CA LEU A 223 -1.06 -3.83 11.97
C LEU A 223 0.23 -3.54 12.73
N VAL A 224 0.47 -2.29 13.06
CA VAL A 224 1.75 -1.86 13.65
C VAL A 224 1.51 -1.08 14.92
N PHE A 225 2.15 -1.55 16.00
CA PHE A 225 2.18 -0.92 17.30
C PHE A 225 3.50 -0.18 17.47
N GLU A 226 3.44 1.01 18.07
CA GLU A 226 4.65 1.73 18.48
C GLU A 226 5.21 1.12 19.76
N CYS A 227 6.53 0.98 19.80
CA CYS A 227 7.26 0.43 20.94
C CYS A 227 7.81 1.55 21.82
N LEU A 228 7.70 1.37 23.14
CA LEU A 228 8.35 2.22 24.14
C LEU A 228 9.79 1.78 24.40
N GLY A 229 10.01 0.47 24.44
CA GLY A 229 11.27 -0.17 24.76
C GLY A 229 11.32 -1.58 24.18
N ALA A 230 12.53 -2.12 24.07
CA ALA A 230 12.74 -3.50 23.69
C ALA A 230 14.09 -3.99 24.21
N ASP A 231 14.11 -5.22 24.72
CA ASP A 231 15.30 -5.83 25.34
C ASP A 231 15.35 -7.33 25.04
N GLY A 232 16.54 -7.82 24.69
CA GLY A 232 16.79 -9.24 24.40
C GLY A 232 17.38 -9.47 23.01
N THR A 233 17.00 -10.58 22.38
CA THR A 233 17.57 -11.03 21.11
C THR A 233 16.49 -11.35 20.09
N LEU A 234 16.67 -10.90 18.85
CA LEU A 234 15.80 -11.21 17.72
C LEU A 234 16.60 -11.94 16.63
N SER A 235 16.16 -13.14 16.24
CA SER A 235 16.67 -13.83 15.04
C SER A 235 15.94 -13.33 13.81
N VAL A 236 16.64 -12.79 12.82
CA VAL A 236 16.07 -12.14 11.63
C VAL A 236 16.26 -12.96 10.37
N ASP A 237 16.05 -14.27 10.46
CA ASP A 237 16.27 -15.22 9.36
C ASP A 237 15.30 -15.04 8.18
N GLY A 238 14.22 -14.27 8.38
CA GLY A 238 13.29 -13.83 7.33
C GLY A 238 13.86 -12.68 6.51
N GLY A 239 14.91 -12.02 7.00
CA GLY A 239 15.62 -10.91 6.39
C GLY A 239 15.33 -9.57 7.06
N ILE A 240 16.15 -8.57 6.73
CA ILE A 240 15.94 -7.17 7.08
C ILE A 240 15.61 -6.42 5.80
N TRP A 241 14.37 -5.95 5.69
CA TRP A 241 13.91 -5.15 4.57
C TRP A 241 14.28 -3.69 4.77
N LEU A 242 15.11 -3.17 3.88
CA LEU A 242 15.55 -1.78 3.88
C LEU A 242 14.50 -0.85 3.26
N GLU A 243 14.68 0.45 3.51
CA GLU A 243 13.96 1.50 2.78
C GLU A 243 14.29 1.36 1.28
N GLY A 244 13.26 1.19 0.44
CA GLY A 244 13.42 0.91 -0.99
C GLY A 244 13.34 -0.58 -1.39
N GLY A 245 13.11 -1.49 -0.44
CA GLY A 245 12.71 -2.88 -0.73
C GLY A 245 13.86 -3.87 -0.94
N ALA A 246 15.12 -3.44 -0.81
CA ALA A 246 16.24 -4.38 -0.71
C ALA A 246 16.14 -5.22 0.57
N VAL A 247 16.63 -6.46 0.53
CA VAL A 247 16.59 -7.37 1.69
C VAL A 247 17.99 -7.88 2.04
N LEU A 248 18.39 -7.71 3.28
CA LEU A 248 19.62 -8.28 3.84
C LEU A 248 19.31 -9.57 4.58
N GLY A 249 20.24 -10.52 4.60
CA GLY A 249 20.19 -11.62 5.56
C GLY A 249 19.11 -12.68 5.37
N ARG A 250 18.37 -12.69 4.25
CA ARG A 250 17.27 -13.64 4.04
C ARG A 250 17.79 -15.08 4.03
N GLY A 251 17.29 -15.92 4.94
CA GLY A 251 17.70 -17.32 5.08
C GLY A 251 19.03 -17.56 5.79
N SER A 252 19.63 -16.51 6.34
CA SER A 252 20.84 -16.60 7.15
C SER A 252 20.52 -16.55 8.64
N SER A 253 21.42 -17.07 9.48
CA SER A 253 21.27 -16.99 10.93
C SER A 253 21.87 -15.68 11.44
N THR A 254 21.09 -14.59 11.35
CA THR A 254 21.49 -13.28 11.86
C THR A 254 20.67 -12.95 13.10
N LYS A 255 21.34 -12.49 14.16
CA LYS A 255 20.72 -12.10 15.42
C LYS A 255 21.05 -10.66 15.76
N LEU A 256 20.00 -9.90 16.10
CA LEU A 256 20.10 -8.56 16.66
C LEU A 256 20.04 -8.66 18.18
N HIS A 257 21.02 -8.08 18.86
CA HIS A 257 21.03 -7.94 20.32
C HIS A 257 20.58 -6.53 20.66
N VAL A 258 19.46 -6.44 21.37
CA VAL A 258 18.78 -5.19 21.67
C VAL A 258 18.84 -4.95 23.17
N ALA A 259 19.26 -3.75 23.56
CA ALA A 259 19.19 -3.29 24.94
C ALA A 259 18.66 -1.86 24.98
N SER A 260 17.79 -1.57 25.95
CA SER A 260 17.16 -0.26 26.15
C SER A 260 16.50 0.29 24.88
N GLY A 261 15.94 -0.58 24.05
CA GLY A 261 15.30 -0.22 22.77
C GLY A 261 16.27 0.02 21.59
N PHE A 262 17.56 -0.27 21.74
CA PHE A 262 18.56 -0.08 20.67
C PHE A 262 19.29 -1.37 20.33
N VAL A 263 19.50 -1.60 19.03
CA VAL A 263 20.39 -2.63 18.51
C VAL A 263 21.83 -2.24 18.85
N GLU A 264 22.41 -2.92 19.85
CA GLU A 264 23.78 -2.70 20.30
C GLU A 264 24.76 -3.52 19.47
N ASN A 265 24.40 -4.78 19.21
CA ASN A 265 25.28 -5.73 18.53
C ASN A 265 24.51 -6.58 17.52
N VAL A 266 25.21 -6.98 16.45
CA VAL A 266 24.70 -7.89 15.43
C VAL A 266 25.67 -9.05 15.30
N THR A 267 25.14 -10.27 15.36
CA THR A 267 25.92 -11.50 15.22
C THR A 267 25.32 -12.39 14.14
N GLY A 268 26.14 -13.27 13.56
CA GLY A 268 25.69 -14.18 12.50
C GLY A 268 26.38 -13.93 11.16
N SER A 269 26.00 -14.72 10.15
CA SER A 269 26.73 -14.74 8.88
C SER A 269 26.60 -13.46 8.04
N ASN A 270 25.56 -12.64 8.28
CA ASN A 270 25.39 -11.35 7.60
C ASN A 270 25.58 -10.15 8.55
N ALA A 271 26.30 -10.34 9.66
CA ALA A 271 26.51 -9.28 10.63
C ALA A 271 27.23 -8.06 10.02
N ASP A 272 28.20 -8.26 9.15
CA ASP A 272 28.97 -7.17 8.54
C ASP A 272 28.11 -6.27 7.65
N GLU A 273 27.26 -6.86 6.80
CA GLU A 273 26.33 -6.11 5.93
C GLU A 273 25.30 -5.31 6.74
N VAL A 274 24.76 -5.92 7.80
CA VAL A 274 23.81 -5.24 8.68
C VAL A 274 24.49 -4.13 9.47
N ASN A 275 25.69 -4.38 10.01
CA ASN A 275 26.47 -3.36 10.71
C ASN A 275 26.86 -2.20 9.77
N GLU A 276 27.13 -2.48 8.49
CA GLU A 276 27.35 -1.45 7.47
C GLU A 276 26.10 -0.56 7.29
N ALA A 277 24.93 -1.18 7.16
CA ALA A 277 23.67 -0.44 7.06
C ALA A 277 23.40 0.43 8.31
N LEU A 278 23.60 -0.13 9.50
CA LEU A 278 23.47 0.58 10.78
C LEU A 278 24.50 1.70 10.96
N ARG A 279 25.65 1.64 10.29
CA ARG A 279 26.68 2.69 10.34
C ARG A 279 26.37 3.84 9.38
N LYS A 280 25.83 3.51 8.20
CA LYS A 280 25.36 4.50 7.22
C LYS A 280 24.16 5.29 7.74
N ASP A 281 23.25 4.61 8.43
CA ASP A 281 22.13 5.24 9.12
C ASP A 281 22.04 4.76 10.58
N PRO A 282 22.64 5.51 11.52
CA PRO A 282 22.59 5.20 12.94
C PRO A 282 21.18 5.18 13.54
N SER A 283 20.20 5.84 12.90
CA SER A 283 18.82 5.87 13.41
C SER A 283 18.18 4.47 13.39
N LEU A 284 18.59 3.61 12.45
CA LEU A 284 18.16 2.21 12.31
C LEU A 284 18.50 1.34 13.52
N ARG A 285 19.32 1.82 14.46
CA ARG A 285 19.55 1.10 15.71
C ARG A 285 18.33 1.09 16.61
N ARG A 286 17.45 2.08 16.52
CA ARG A 286 16.27 2.14 17.39
C ARG A 286 15.23 1.11 16.96
N VAL A 287 14.77 0.29 17.90
CA VAL A 287 13.54 -0.49 17.77
C VAL A 287 12.36 0.43 18.09
N SER A 288 11.49 0.66 17.10
CA SER A 288 10.42 1.66 17.20
C SER A 288 9.03 1.10 17.02
N GLY A 289 8.89 -0.10 16.45
CA GLY A 289 7.58 -0.70 16.25
C GLY A 289 7.57 -2.22 16.25
N LEU A 290 6.40 -2.77 16.55
CA LEU A 290 6.06 -4.18 16.41
C LEU A 290 4.95 -4.28 15.37
N GLY A 291 5.28 -4.88 14.23
CA GLY A 291 4.35 -5.09 13.14
C GLY A 291 3.85 -6.53 13.06
N PHE A 292 2.63 -6.67 12.58
CA PHE A 292 1.98 -7.94 12.30
C PHE A 292 1.41 -7.93 10.90
N GLY A 293 1.65 -9.00 10.15
CA GLY A 293 0.93 -9.24 8.92
C GLY A 293 -0.34 -10.04 9.21
N THR A 294 -1.49 -9.49 8.86
CA THR A 294 -2.82 -10.02 9.17
C THR A 294 -3.50 -10.67 7.96
N ASN A 295 -2.86 -10.67 6.78
CA ASN A 295 -3.45 -11.20 5.57
C ASN A 295 -3.35 -12.72 5.44
N THR A 296 -4.32 -13.41 6.04
CA THR A 296 -4.45 -14.88 6.06
C THR A 296 -4.54 -15.54 4.69
N SER A 297 -4.93 -14.79 3.65
CA SER A 297 -4.99 -15.29 2.27
C SER A 297 -3.60 -15.48 1.64
N LEU A 298 -2.57 -14.81 2.18
CA LEU A 298 -1.21 -14.93 1.68
C LEU A 298 -0.49 -16.12 2.32
N VAL A 299 -0.14 -17.11 1.49
CA VAL A 299 0.47 -18.37 1.94
C VAL A 299 1.98 -18.44 1.71
N ALA A 300 2.54 -17.58 0.87
CA ALA A 300 3.97 -17.55 0.55
C ALA A 300 4.41 -16.14 0.12
N GLY A 301 5.64 -15.77 0.52
CA GLY A 301 6.23 -14.50 0.15
C GLY A 301 6.64 -14.49 -1.32
N VAL A 302 6.44 -13.35 -1.97
CA VAL A 302 6.82 -13.12 -3.37
C VAL A 302 8.12 -12.33 -3.48
N GLY A 303 8.72 -11.94 -2.35
CA GLY A 303 9.95 -11.15 -2.33
C GLY A 303 9.73 -9.67 -2.59
N VAL A 304 8.53 -9.17 -2.29
CA VAL A 304 8.20 -7.74 -2.38
C VAL A 304 7.71 -7.29 -1.01
N ARG A 305 8.39 -6.31 -0.42
CA ARG A 305 8.22 -5.87 0.97
C ARG A 305 6.76 -5.55 1.32
N GLU A 306 6.09 -4.79 0.45
CA GLU A 306 4.71 -4.31 0.63
C GLU A 306 3.71 -5.45 0.78
N LEU A 307 3.99 -6.60 0.16
CA LEU A 307 3.15 -7.79 0.24
C LEU A 307 3.64 -8.79 1.30
N ASP A 308 4.96 -9.02 1.37
CA ASP A 308 5.55 -10.00 2.28
C ASP A 308 5.30 -9.61 3.76
N LEU A 309 5.26 -8.31 4.08
CA LEU A 309 4.94 -7.83 5.43
C LEU A 309 3.44 -7.91 5.77
N CYS A 310 2.56 -8.08 4.77
CA CYS A 310 1.13 -8.31 5.01
C CYS A 310 0.84 -9.77 5.38
N MET A 311 1.76 -10.70 5.13
CA MET A 311 1.55 -12.13 5.37
C MET A 311 1.47 -12.49 6.86
N PRO A 312 0.79 -13.58 7.24
CA PRO A 312 0.69 -14.02 8.63
C PRO A 312 2.07 -14.18 9.27
N GLY A 313 2.33 -13.30 10.24
CA GLY A 313 3.66 -13.16 10.83
C GLY A 313 3.76 -11.93 11.73
N ALA A 314 4.92 -11.78 12.36
CA ALA A 314 5.29 -10.63 13.16
C ALA A 314 6.71 -10.19 12.77
N TYR A 315 7.00 -8.90 12.92
CA TYR A 315 8.28 -8.28 12.59
C TYR A 315 8.52 -7.06 13.48
N VAL A 316 9.78 -6.67 13.62
CA VAL A 316 10.16 -5.45 14.34
C VAL A 316 10.50 -4.36 13.34
N LEU A 317 10.07 -3.13 13.60
CA LEU A 317 10.44 -1.96 12.83
C LEU A 317 11.62 -1.24 13.48
N LEU A 318 12.56 -0.83 12.63
CA LEU A 318 13.79 -0.14 12.99
C LEU A 318 13.77 1.29 12.46
N GLY A 319 14.38 2.22 13.19
CA GLY A 319 14.48 3.63 12.80
C GLY A 319 13.56 4.56 13.59
N ALA A 320 13.45 5.80 13.12
CA ALA A 320 12.50 6.76 13.66
C ALA A 320 11.05 6.34 13.33
N TRP A 321 10.14 6.46 14.31
CA TRP A 321 8.73 6.19 14.10
C TRP A 321 8.14 7.21 13.11
N THR A 322 7.88 6.75 11.88
CA THR A 322 7.33 7.57 10.78
C THR A 322 6.14 6.83 10.15
N ASP A 323 6.10 6.64 8.83
CA ASP A 323 5.12 5.77 8.18
C ASP A 323 5.60 4.31 8.27
N PRO A 324 4.91 3.43 9.01
CA PRO A 324 5.31 2.02 9.12
C PRO A 324 5.48 1.32 7.78
N ARG A 325 4.79 1.79 6.72
CA ARG A 325 4.93 1.27 5.36
C ARG A 325 6.23 1.63 4.69
N THR A 326 7.09 2.52 5.20
CA THR A 326 8.40 2.80 4.62
C THR A 326 9.56 2.41 5.52
N MET A 327 9.29 2.16 6.80
CA MET A 327 10.29 1.80 7.80
C MET A 327 11.00 0.47 7.50
N VAL A 328 12.22 0.35 7.99
CA VAL A 328 13.03 -0.86 7.91
C VAL A 328 12.40 -1.96 8.77
N ALA A 329 12.20 -3.14 8.22
CA ALA A 329 11.53 -4.25 8.90
C ALA A 329 12.49 -5.44 9.11
N ALA A 330 12.73 -5.79 10.36
CA ALA A 330 13.47 -6.97 10.78
C ALA A 330 12.52 -8.15 10.97
N VAL A 331 12.62 -9.14 10.08
CA VAL A 331 11.63 -10.23 9.97
C VAL A 331 12.24 -11.55 10.43
N PRO A 332 11.74 -12.17 11.49
CA PRO A 332 12.04 -13.57 11.83
C PRO A 332 11.32 -14.57 10.93
N ARG A 333 11.85 -15.79 10.83
CA ARG A 333 11.10 -16.93 10.29
C ARG A 333 10.24 -17.56 11.38
N ARG A 334 8.97 -17.85 11.05
CA ARG A 334 8.02 -18.56 11.92
C ARG A 334 7.96 -18.00 13.35
N PRO A 335 7.67 -16.70 13.50
CA PRO A 335 7.66 -16.04 14.81
C PRO A 335 6.63 -16.60 15.78
N GLY A 336 6.89 -16.45 17.08
CA GLY A 336 5.88 -16.58 18.12
C GLY A 336 5.72 -15.24 18.85
N VAL A 337 4.50 -14.91 19.25
CA VAL A 337 4.21 -13.71 20.05
C VAL A 337 3.28 -14.09 21.20
N ARG A 338 3.67 -13.72 22.42
CA ARG A 338 2.92 -14.01 23.65
C ARG A 338 2.80 -12.77 24.54
N ALA A 339 1.71 -12.70 25.28
CA ALA A 339 1.46 -11.72 26.32
C ALA A 339 1.18 -12.47 27.64
N GLY A 340 2.18 -12.57 28.51
CA GLY A 340 2.10 -13.44 29.68
C GLY A 340 1.83 -14.91 29.30
N SER A 341 0.74 -15.49 29.80
CA SER A 341 0.33 -16.86 29.45
C SER A 341 -0.41 -16.97 28.11
N GLU A 342 -0.85 -15.85 27.54
CA GLU A 342 -1.63 -15.83 26.31
C GLU A 342 -0.71 -15.92 25.09
N THR A 343 -1.04 -16.80 24.14
CA THR A 343 -0.35 -16.87 22.84
C THR A 343 -1.19 -16.17 21.78
N TRP A 344 -0.63 -15.14 21.14
CA TRP A 344 -1.26 -14.48 20.00
C TRP A 344 -0.86 -15.15 18.69
N MET A 345 0.41 -15.55 18.60
CA MET A 345 0.97 -16.20 17.42
C MET A 345 1.92 -17.33 17.81
N GLY A 346 1.81 -18.46 17.11
CA GLY A 346 2.72 -19.59 17.26
C GLY A 346 3.25 -20.07 15.91
N ARG A 347 4.57 -20.08 15.74
CA ARG A 347 5.26 -20.53 14.51
C ARG A 347 4.75 -19.85 13.23
N GLY A 348 4.45 -18.55 13.32
CA GLY A 348 3.94 -17.73 12.22
C GLY A 348 2.46 -17.93 11.92
N ARG A 349 1.68 -18.51 12.84
CA ARG A 349 0.24 -18.71 12.68
C ARG A 349 -0.53 -18.07 13.83
N TRP A 350 -1.63 -17.41 13.49
CA TRP A 350 -2.54 -16.81 14.45
C TRP A 350 -3.17 -17.86 15.37
N ALA A 351 -3.31 -17.52 16.64
CA ALA A 351 -4.11 -18.29 17.58
C ALA A 351 -5.58 -18.33 17.11
N ARG A 352 -6.25 -19.47 17.34
CA ARG A 352 -7.64 -19.66 16.87
C ARG A 352 -8.60 -18.65 17.47
N GLU A 353 -8.35 -18.17 18.69
CA GLU A 353 -9.25 -17.20 19.31
C GLU A 353 -9.15 -15.79 18.69
N LEU A 354 -8.20 -15.54 17.78
CA LEU A 354 -8.03 -14.25 17.09
C LEU A 354 -8.73 -14.18 15.73
N LEU A 355 -9.02 -15.35 15.11
CA LEU A 355 -9.66 -15.48 13.80
C LEU A 355 -11.19 -15.46 13.93
#